data_AF-A0A6G3UIY3-F1
#
_entry.id   AF-A0A6G3UIY3-F1
#
_cell.length_a   1.000
_cell.length_b   1.000
_cell.length_c   1.000
_cell.angle_alpha   90.00
_cell.angle_beta   90.00
_cell.angle_gamma   90.00
#
_symmetry.space_group_name_H-M   'P 1'
#
loop_
_entity.id
_entity.type
_entity.pdbx_description
1 polymer ?
#
loop_
_entity_poly.entity_id
_entity_poly.type
_entity_poly.pdbx_seq_one_letter_code
_entity_poly.pdbx_strand_id
1 'polypeptide(L)'
;MSRPPERESGVEALVARLRELCAARAHPPSEYPVLLDAALAELEHAVEVLRHAARAPEPPRTPGGGAAYPFKAIFEHLPWPVILTDEQTAVRRLNTAAAELTGLPQAYAAGRPLAAFLRPA
;
A
#
# COMPACT_ATOMS: atom_id res chain seq x y z
N MET A 1 6.55 -11.35 2.90
CA MET A 1 5.62 -11.52 1.77
C MET A 1 4.99 -10.19 1.58
N SER A 2 5.72 -9.43 0.79
CA SER A 2 5.25 -8.26 0.10
C SER A 2 4.06 -8.72 -0.73
N ARG A 3 2.91 -8.05 -0.63
CA ARG A 3 1.96 -8.09 -1.73
C ARG A 3 1.44 -6.68 -1.99
N PRO A 4 1.40 -6.19 -3.24
CA PRO A 4 2.03 -6.72 -4.46
C PRO A 4 2.96 -5.70 -5.14
N PRO A 5 4.01 -6.15 -5.83
CA PRO A 5 4.72 -5.32 -6.82
C PRO A 5 3.78 -4.84 -7.95
N GLU A 6 2.60 -5.44 -8.10
CA GLU A 6 1.61 -5.15 -9.14
C GLU A 6 0.95 -3.76 -9.02
N ARG A 7 0.83 -3.18 -7.82
CA ARG A 7 0.20 -1.85 -7.65
C ARG A 7 1.15 -0.70 -7.95
N GLU A 8 2.37 -0.74 -7.42
CA GLU A 8 3.44 0.20 -7.80
C GLU A 8 3.77 0.02 -9.28
N SER A 9 3.83 -1.21 -9.78
CA SER A 9 3.97 -1.49 -11.21
C SER A 9 2.81 -0.94 -12.04
N GLY A 10 1.58 -0.92 -11.53
CA GLY A 10 0.43 -0.36 -12.22
C GLY A 10 0.46 1.17 -12.33
N VAL A 11 0.88 1.85 -11.26
CA VAL A 11 1.06 3.31 -11.27
C VAL A 11 2.25 3.70 -12.16
N GLU A 12 3.35 2.97 -12.09
CA GLU A 12 4.50 3.18 -12.96
C GLU A 12 4.18 2.93 -14.44
N ALA A 13 3.40 1.89 -14.75
CA ALA A 13 2.90 1.63 -16.11
C ALA A 13 2.01 2.76 -16.62
N LEU A 14 1.09 3.26 -15.79
CA LEU A 14 0.23 4.40 -16.13
C LEU A 14 1.04 5.68 -16.39
N VAL A 15 2.07 5.94 -15.57
CA VAL A 15 2.97 7.09 -15.72
C VAL A 15 3.82 6.99 -16.98
N ALA A 16 4.34 5.80 -17.30
CA ALA A 16 5.06 5.55 -18.54
C ALA A 16 4.16 5.83 -19.76
N ARG A 17 2.91 5.39 -19.70
CA ARG A 17 1.98 5.55 -20.80
C ARG A 17 1.49 6.98 -20.99
N LEU A 18 1.29 7.72 -19.90
CA LEU A 18 1.03 9.16 -19.95
C LEU A 18 2.15 9.91 -20.67
N ARG A 19 3.41 9.54 -20.43
CA ARG A 19 4.56 10.16 -21.11
C ARG A 19 4.56 9.87 -22.61
N GLU A 20 4.24 8.64 -23.00
CA GLU A 20 4.14 8.26 -24.42
C GLU A 20 3.01 9.03 -25.13
N LEU A 21 1.87 9.23 -24.48
CA LEU A 21 0.77 10.06 -25.01
C LEU A 21 1.13 11.54 -25.11
N CYS A 22 1.86 12.08 -24.13
CA CYS A 22 2.37 13.44 -24.22
C CYS A 22 3.40 13.60 -25.35
N ALA A 23 4.27 12.60 -25.55
CA ALA A 23 5.26 12.60 -26.63
C ALA A 23 4.58 12.51 -28.01
N ALA A 24 3.45 11.80 -28.09
CA ALA A 24 2.70 11.65 -29.33
C ALA A 24 2.13 12.95 -29.90
N ARG A 25 2.07 14.03 -29.10
CA ARG A 25 1.69 15.39 -29.51
C ARG A 25 2.60 15.99 -30.60
N ALA A 26 3.70 15.33 -30.92
CA ALA A 26 4.63 15.72 -31.99
C ALA A 26 4.46 14.93 -33.30
N HIS A 27 3.54 13.96 -33.37
CA HIS A 27 3.32 13.13 -34.56
C HIS A 27 2.48 13.82 -35.66
N PRO A 28 2.43 13.26 -36.89
CA PRO A 28 1.61 13.80 -37.97
C PRO A 28 0.09 13.70 -37.69
N PRO A 29 -0.73 14.70 -38.11
CA PRO A 29 -2.19 14.75 -37.89
C PRO A 29 -2.96 13.46 -38.24
N SER A 30 -2.47 12.70 -39.21
CA SER A 30 -3.09 11.49 -39.74
C SER A 30 -3.05 10.28 -38.81
N GLU A 31 -2.13 10.25 -37.83
CA GLU A 31 -1.94 9.11 -36.93
C GLU A 31 -2.64 9.30 -35.56
N TYR A 32 -3.02 10.53 -35.22
CA TYR A 32 -3.65 10.86 -33.95
C TYR A 32 -4.95 10.14 -33.64
N PRO A 33 -5.89 9.95 -34.59
CA PRO A 33 -7.16 9.29 -34.27
C PRO A 33 -6.95 7.85 -33.78
N VAL A 34 -6.11 7.09 -34.49
CA VAL A 34 -5.81 5.69 -34.15
C VAL A 34 -5.06 5.61 -32.82
N LEU A 35 -4.11 6.51 -32.59
CA LEU A 35 -3.34 6.54 -31.36
C LEU A 35 -4.19 6.96 -30.15
N LEU A 36 -5.12 7.90 -30.35
CA LEU A 36 -6.07 8.36 -29.34
C LEU A 36 -7.08 7.26 -28.98
N ASP A 37 -7.62 6.54 -29.97
CA ASP A 37 -8.54 5.43 -29.72
C ASP A 37 -7.86 4.31 -28.92
N ALA A 38 -6.62 3.97 -29.27
CA ALA A 38 -5.82 3.01 -28.51
C ALA A 38 -5.55 3.48 -27.07
N ALA A 39 -5.26 4.78 -26.89
CA ALA A 39 -5.05 5.39 -25.58
C ALA A 39 -6.28 5.33 -24.69
N LEU A 40 -7.45 5.65 -25.25
CA LEU A 40 -8.71 5.65 -24.53
C LEU A 40 -9.10 4.23 -24.11
N ALA A 41 -8.93 3.24 -25.01
CA ALA A 41 -9.18 1.83 -24.68
C ALA A 41 -8.28 1.32 -23.54
N GLU A 42 -7.01 1.70 -23.53
CA GLU A 42 -6.06 1.32 -22.48
C GLU A 42 -6.40 1.97 -21.12
N LEU A 43 -6.82 3.25 -21.13
CA LEU A 43 -7.27 3.96 -19.93
C LEU A 43 -8.57 3.39 -19.37
N GLU A 44 -9.53 3.03 -20.23
CA GLU A 44 -10.77 2.36 -19.82
C GLU A 44 -10.46 1.03 -19.15
N HIS A 45 -9.57 0.23 -19.73
CA HIS A 45 -9.11 -1.03 -19.13
C HIS A 45 -8.44 -0.81 -17.77
N ALA A 46 -7.55 0.18 -17.64
CA ALA A 46 -6.90 0.50 -16.37
C ALA A 46 -7.93 0.90 -15.28
N VAL A 47 -8.95 1.68 -15.65
CA VAL A 47 -10.05 2.05 -14.75
C VAL A 47 -10.85 0.82 -14.30
N GLU A 48 -11.12 -0.12 -15.20
CA GLU A 48 -11.79 -1.38 -14.85
C GLU A 48 -10.96 -2.21 -13.87
N VAL A 49 -9.66 -2.37 -14.11
CA VAL A 49 -8.73 -3.08 -13.22
C VAL A 49 -8.72 -2.44 -11.83
N LEU A 50 -8.64 -1.12 -11.74
CA LEU A 50 -8.65 -0.39 -10.47
C LEU A 50 -9.99 -0.52 -9.74
N ARG A 51 -11.12 -0.46 -10.47
CA ARG A 51 -12.46 -0.70 -9.90
C ARG A 51 -12.60 -2.12 -9.37
N HIS A 52 -12.04 -3.11 -10.08
CA HIS A 52 -12.05 -4.50 -9.64
C HIS A 52 -11.20 -4.68 -8.38
N ALA A 53 -10.01 -4.08 -8.33
CA ALA A 53 -9.15 -4.09 -7.16
C ALA A 53 -9.77 -3.39 -5.94
N ALA A 54 -10.59 -2.35 -6.15
CA ALA A 54 -11.31 -1.65 -5.09
C ALA A 54 -12.57 -2.37 -4.59
N ARG A 55 -13.21 -3.18 -5.45
CA ARG A 55 -14.40 -3.99 -5.10
C ARG A 55 -14.06 -5.38 -4.59
N ALA A 56 -12.87 -5.88 -4.90
CA ALA A 56 -12.37 -7.10 -4.29
C ALA A 56 -12.36 -6.89 -2.77
N PRO A 57 -13.06 -7.73 -1.97
CA PRO A 57 -12.95 -7.66 -0.53
C PRO A 57 -11.46 -7.79 -0.21
N GLU A 58 -10.93 -6.90 0.64
CA GLU A 58 -9.58 -7.12 1.17
C GLU A 58 -9.55 -8.58 1.64
N PRO A 59 -8.64 -9.43 1.12
CA PRO A 59 -8.46 -10.73 1.74
C PRO A 59 -8.21 -10.43 3.21
N PRO A 60 -8.82 -11.19 4.15
CA PRO A 60 -8.59 -10.95 5.56
C PRO A 60 -7.08 -10.90 5.72
N ARG A 61 -6.56 -9.72 6.11
CA ARG A 61 -5.12 -9.55 6.34
C ARG A 61 -4.81 -10.46 7.52
N THR A 62 -4.52 -11.72 7.24
CA THR A 62 -4.06 -12.66 8.25
C THR A 62 -2.76 -12.06 8.75
N PRO A 63 -2.66 -11.71 10.05
CA PRO A 63 -1.43 -11.18 10.59
C PRO A 63 -0.38 -12.30 10.53
N GLY A 64 0.42 -12.35 9.45
CA GLY A 64 1.61 -13.23 9.40
C GLY A 64 1.82 -14.14 8.20
N GLY A 65 1.05 -14.04 7.11
CA GLY A 65 1.28 -14.84 5.89
C GLY A 65 1.81 -13.95 4.77
N GLY A 66 3.04 -13.49 4.80
CA GLY A 66 4.20 -14.28 5.20
C GLY A 66 5.50 -13.60 4.84
N ALA A 67 6.46 -14.41 4.35
CA ALA A 67 7.91 -14.28 4.46
C ALA A 67 8.24 -13.55 5.76
N ALA A 68 8.54 -14.31 6.81
CA ALA A 68 9.17 -13.75 7.99
C ALA A 68 10.37 -12.91 7.52
N TYR A 69 10.12 -11.62 7.36
CA TYR A 69 11.11 -10.66 6.92
C TYR A 69 12.21 -10.71 7.98
N PRO A 70 13.50 -10.58 7.60
CA PRO A 70 14.55 -10.37 8.59
C PRO A 70 14.19 -9.24 9.58
N PHE A 71 13.38 -8.28 9.13
CA PHE A 71 12.82 -7.21 9.94
C PHE A 71 11.84 -7.64 11.03
N LYS A 72 11.09 -8.74 10.91
CA LYS A 72 10.18 -9.17 12.01
C LYS A 72 11.01 -9.55 13.22
N ALA A 73 12.03 -10.38 13.05
CA ALA A 73 12.88 -10.80 14.15
C ALA A 73 13.59 -9.60 14.80
N ILE A 74 14.15 -8.69 13.97
CA ILE A 74 14.77 -7.46 14.48
C ILE A 74 13.75 -6.63 15.25
N PHE A 75 12.60 -6.32 14.65
CA PHE A 75 11.55 -5.52 15.27
C PHE A 75 11.11 -6.07 16.63
N GLU A 76 10.85 -7.39 16.72
CA GLU A 76 10.43 -8.03 17.96
C GLU A 76 11.49 -8.01 19.06
N HIS A 77 12.79 -8.07 18.71
CA HIS A 77 13.90 -8.16 19.66
C HIS A 77 14.65 -6.82 19.88
N LEU A 78 14.16 -5.71 19.34
CA LEU A 78 14.73 -4.40 19.64
C LEU A 78 14.63 -4.09 21.14
N PRO A 79 15.68 -3.55 21.77
CA PRO A 79 15.69 -3.25 23.21
C PRO A 79 14.83 -2.02 23.57
N TRP A 80 14.22 -1.37 22.58
CA TRP A 80 13.41 -0.16 22.75
C TRP A 80 11.94 -0.45 22.46
N PRO A 81 10.99 0.17 23.18
CA PRO A 81 9.58 0.17 22.83
C PRO A 81 9.36 0.83 21.46
N VAL A 82 8.90 0.07 20.46
CA VAL A 82 8.60 0.58 19.12
C VAL A 82 7.16 0.24 18.73
N ILE A 83 6.43 1.25 18.26
CA ILE A 83 5.06 1.11 17.73
C ILE A 83 5.07 1.54 16.27
N LEU A 84 4.58 0.67 15.39
CA LEU A 84 4.34 1.00 13.98
C LEU A 84 2.88 1.44 13.83
N THR A 85 2.66 2.59 13.22
CA THR A 85 1.32 3.10 12.86
C THR A 85 1.17 3.19 11.35
N ASP A 86 -0.08 3.30 10.88
CA ASP A 86 -0.35 3.76 9.51
C ASP A 86 -0.42 5.29 9.41
N GLU A 87 -0.78 5.76 8.22
CA GLU A 87 -1.00 7.15 7.86
C GLU A 87 -2.13 7.83 8.67
N GLN A 88 -3.09 7.06 9.22
CA GLN A 88 -4.14 7.56 10.10
C GLN A 88 -3.80 7.41 11.60
N THR A 89 -2.55 7.11 11.96
CA THR A 89 -2.07 6.87 13.34
C THR A 89 -2.65 5.63 14.03
N ALA A 90 -3.31 4.73 13.29
CA ALA A 90 -3.78 3.48 13.86
C ALA A 90 -2.61 2.51 14.03
N VAL A 91 -2.55 1.87 15.20
CA VAL A 91 -1.49 0.93 15.54
C VAL A 91 -1.56 -0.27 14.60
N ARG A 92 -0.45 -0.58 13.93
CA ARG A 92 -0.29 -1.75 13.07
C ARG A 92 0.47 -2.86 13.76
N ARG A 93 1.50 -2.52 14.55
CA ARG A 93 2.28 -3.47 15.35
C ARG A 93 2.87 -2.80 16.59
N LEU A 94 3.00 -3.59 17.65
CA LEU A 94 3.91 -3.33 18.77
C LEU A 94 4.97 -4.40 18.77
N ASN A 95 6.20 -4.05 19.10
CA ASN A 95 7.19 -5.06 19.46
C ASN A 95 7.01 -5.53 20.91
N THR A 96 7.78 -6.54 21.31
CA THR A 96 7.71 -7.13 22.65
C THR A 96 7.92 -6.08 23.74
N ALA A 97 8.95 -5.23 23.63
CA ALA A 97 9.23 -4.17 24.61
C ALA A 97 8.08 -3.15 24.74
N ALA A 98 7.39 -2.81 23.65
CA ALA A 98 6.24 -1.90 23.71
C ALA A 98 4.99 -2.55 24.27
N ALA A 99 4.76 -3.85 24.01
CA ALA A 99 3.68 -4.60 24.65
C ALA A 99 3.89 -4.70 26.16
N GLU A 100 5.13 -4.93 26.61
CA GLU A 100 5.50 -4.93 28.03
C GLU A 100 5.30 -3.55 28.68
N LEU A 101 5.78 -2.48 28.04
CA LEU A 101 5.65 -1.12 28.56
C LEU A 101 4.18 -0.68 28.69
N THR A 102 3.36 -1.01 27.70
CA THR A 102 1.95 -0.58 27.65
C THR A 102 1.01 -1.52 28.40
N GLY A 103 1.44 -2.76 28.67
CA GLY A 103 0.59 -3.83 29.22
C GLY A 103 -0.51 -4.32 28.27
N LEU A 104 -0.44 -3.96 26.98
CA LEU A 104 -1.48 -4.25 26.01
C LEU A 104 -1.12 -5.45 25.13
N PRO A 105 -2.04 -6.42 24.96
CA PRO A 105 -1.86 -7.47 23.96
C PRO A 105 -1.75 -6.86 22.56
N GLN A 106 -0.77 -7.32 21.78
CA GLN A 106 -0.54 -6.85 20.40
C GLN A 106 -1.82 -6.93 19.54
N ALA A 107 -2.60 -8.00 19.70
CA ALA A 107 -3.87 -8.21 19.00
C ALA A 107 -4.97 -7.21 19.40
N TYR A 108 -4.94 -6.70 20.64
CA TYR A 108 -5.92 -5.75 21.15
C TYR A 108 -5.63 -4.31 20.68
N ALA A 109 -4.35 -3.99 20.50
CA ALA A 109 -3.94 -2.66 20.07
C ALA A 109 -4.03 -2.45 18.55
N ALA A 110 -3.86 -3.51 17.75
CA ALA A 110 -3.92 -3.43 16.31
C ALA A 110 -5.25 -2.82 15.79
N GLY A 111 -5.15 -1.85 14.88
CA GLY A 111 -6.28 -1.14 14.28
C GLY A 111 -6.84 0.02 15.13
N ARG A 112 -6.37 0.20 16.37
CA ARG A 112 -6.83 1.29 17.24
C ARG A 112 -5.91 2.53 17.08
N PRO A 113 -6.45 3.76 17.15
CA PRO A 113 -5.62 4.97 17.14
C PRO A 113 -4.60 4.97 18.28
N LEU A 114 -3.34 5.32 17.98
CA LEU A 114 -2.26 5.37 18.98
C LEU A 114 -2.63 6.26 20.17
N ALA A 115 -3.31 7.38 19.92
CA ALA A 115 -3.76 8.31 20.94
C ALA A 115 -4.64 7.65 22.04
N ALA A 116 -5.33 6.55 21.74
CA ALA A 116 -6.14 5.83 22.72
C ALA A 116 -5.30 5.15 23.83
N PHE A 117 -3.98 5.05 23.64
CA PHE A 117 -3.05 4.38 24.55
C PHE A 117 -2.08 5.35 25.22
N LEU A 118 -2.10 6.63 24.85
CA LEU A 118 -1.24 7.66 25.41
C LEU A 118 -2.02 8.45 26.47
N ARG A 119 -1.32 8.87 27.52
CA ARG A 119 -1.84 9.87 28.47
C ARG A 119 -1.14 11.20 28.22
N PRO A 120 -1.88 12.32 28.24
CA PRO A 120 -1.24 13.63 28.21
C PRO A 120 -0.32 13.79 29.44
N ALA A 121 0.79 14.49 29.24
CA ALA A 121 1.74 14.84 30.29
C ALA A 121 1.18 15.92 31.22
#